data_AF-A0AA47GBS0-F1
#
_entry.id   AF-A0AA47GBS0-F1
#
_cell.length_a   1.000
_cell.length_b   1.000
_cell.length_c   1.000
_cell.angle_alpha   90.00
_cell.angle_beta   90.00
_cell.angle_gamma   90.00
#
_symmetry.space_group_name_H-M   'P 1'
#
loop_
_entity.id
_entity.type
_entity.pdbx_description
1 polymer ?
#
loop_
_entity_poly.entity_id
_entity_poly.type
_entity_poly.pdbx_seq_one_letter_code
_entity_poly.pdbx_strand_id
1 'polypeptide(L)' 'MGKDRIRIATKEDAPAYLALIQESFQEVKDLGIDWPSTNATLESVTENIETGIALVLERDDHLMV' A
#
# COMPACT_ATOMS: atom_id res chain seq x y z
N MET A 1 -20.46 -7.39 11.50
CA MET A 1 -19.05 -7.77 11.23
C MET A 1 -18.89 -7.76 9.73
N GLY A 2 -18.12 -6.80 9.21
CA GLY A 2 -17.76 -6.74 7.79
C GLY A 2 -17.02 -8.01 7.38
N LYS A 3 -17.07 -8.35 6.10
CA LYS A 3 -16.47 -9.58 5.58
C LYS A 3 -15.02 -9.31 5.24
N ASP A 4 -14.13 -9.55 6.21
CA ASP A 4 -12.69 -9.44 5.99
C ASP A 4 -12.24 -10.44 4.91
N ARG A 5 -11.49 -9.94 3.92
CA ARG A 5 -10.94 -10.76 2.83
C ARG A 5 -9.46 -10.43 2.63
N ILE A 6 -8.61 -11.44 2.77
CA ILE A 6 -7.21 -11.36 2.36
C ILE A 6 -7.10 -11.88 0.93
N ARG A 7 -6.49 -11.10 0.03
CA ARG A 7 -6.25 -11.51 -1.37
C ARG A 7 -4.92 -10.95 -1.90
N ILE A 8 -4.48 -11.51 -3.02
CA ILE A 8 -3.36 -10.94 -3.79
C ILE A 8 -3.81 -9.60 -4.38
N ALA A 9 -2.96 -8.59 -4.26
CA ALA A 9 -3.18 -7.28 -4.85
C ALA A 9 -3.09 -7.37 -6.38
N THR A 10 -3.86 -6.52 -7.04
CA THR A 10 -3.82 -6.32 -8.49
C THR A 10 -3.37 -4.88 -8.76
N LYS A 11 -2.97 -4.59 -10.00
CA LYS A 11 -2.56 -3.22 -10.38
C LYS A 11 -3.61 -2.14 -10.06
N GLU A 12 -4.89 -2.52 -9.99
CA GLU A 12 -6.01 -1.62 -9.67
C GLU A 12 -5.96 -1.15 -8.21
N ASP A 13 -5.29 -1.90 -7.34
CA ASP A 13 -5.11 -1.57 -5.93
C ASP A 13 -3.96 -0.55 -5.72
N ALA A 14 -3.12 -0.31 -6.72
CA ALA A 14 -1.91 0.51 -6.59
C ALA A 14 -2.17 1.94 -6.05
N PRO A 15 -3.22 2.67 -6.48
CA PRO A 15 -3.51 4.00 -5.92
C PRO A 15 -3.86 3.97 -4.44
N ALA A 16 -4.70 3.01 -4.03
CA ALA A 16 -5.10 2.86 -2.63
C ALA A 16 -3.93 2.37 -1.76
N TYR A 17 -3.11 1.44 -2.27
CA TYR A 17 -1.91 0.97 -1.60
C TYR A 17 -0.87 2.10 -1.42
N LEU A 18 -0.68 2.96 -2.42
CA LEU A 18 0.17 4.13 -2.31
C LEU A 18 -0.31 5.10 -1.23
N ALA A 19 -1.62 5.39 -1.17
CA ALA A 19 -2.19 6.26 -0.15
C ALA A 19 -1.91 5.71 1.26
N LEU A 20 -2.06 4.40 1.45
CA LEU A 20 -1.80 3.74 2.72
C LEU A 20 -0.31 3.77 3.10
N ILE A 21 0.61 3.58 2.15
CA ILE A 21 2.05 3.77 2.40
C ILE A 21 2.34 5.21 2.82
N GLN A 22 1.78 6.19 2.10
CA GLN A 22 2.04 7.60 2.41
C GLN A 22 1.53 7.96 3.81
N GLU A 23 0.34 7.49 4.18
CA GLU A 23 -0.22 7.67 5.52
C GLU A 23 0.64 6.99 6.59
N SER A 24 0.99 5.72 6.39
CA SER A 24 1.71 4.91 7.39
C SER A 24 3.15 5.37 7.62
N PHE A 25 3.80 5.94 6.61
CA PHE A 25 5.20 6.36 6.66
C PHE A 25 5.39 7.88 6.75
N GLN A 26 4.31 8.66 6.91
CA GLN A 26 4.40 10.11 7.02
C GLN A 26 5.27 10.53 8.22
N GLU A 27 5.09 9.91 9.39
CA GLU A 27 5.90 10.23 10.58
C GLU A 27 7.40 9.93 10.35
N VAL A 28 7.72 8.83 9.67
CA VAL A 28 9.10 8.45 9.34
C VAL A 28 9.73 9.49 8.41
N LYS A 29 8.95 9.97 7.44
CA LYS A 29 9.36 11.03 6.52
C LYS A 29 9.59 12.36 7.24
N ASP A 30 8.71 12.72 8.17
CA ASP A 30 8.80 13.96 8.94
C ASP A 30 10.02 13.98 9.87
N LEU A 31 10.48 12.81 10.32
CA LEU A 31 11.73 12.63 11.06
C LEU A 31 12.99 12.74 10.18
N GLY A 32 12.83 12.91 8.87
CA GLY A 32 13.94 12.98 7.91
C GLY A 32 14.62 11.64 7.66
N ILE A 33 13.96 10.52 7.99
CA ILE A 33 14.49 9.18 7.76
C ILE A 33 14.25 8.82 6.30
N ASP A 34 15.34 8.54 5.60
CA ASP A 34 15.31 8.09 4.21
C ASP A 34 15.05 6.57 4.17
N TRP A 35 13.81 6.20 3.83
CA TRP A 35 13.37 4.82 3.71
C TRP A 35 12.63 4.65 2.38
N PRO A 36 12.72 3.50 1.69
CA PRO A 36 12.07 3.33 0.38
C PRO A 36 10.57 3.69 0.38
N SER A 37 9.85 3.36 1.47
CA SER A 37 8.42 3.64 1.61
C SER A 37 8.09 5.12 1.79
N THR A 38 8.99 5.97 2.28
CA THR A 38 8.73 7.42 2.43
C THR A 38 8.77 8.17 1.09
N ASN A 39 9.37 7.54 0.08
CA ASN A 39 9.54 8.05 -1.28
C ASN A 39 8.76 7.25 -2.33
N ALA A 40 7.83 6.38 -1.90
CA ALA A 40 7.06 5.54 -2.80
C ALA A 40 6.26 6.37 -3.80
N THR A 41 6.32 5.95 -5.07
CA THR A 41 5.54 6.51 -6.18
C THR A 41 4.53 5.48 -6.68
N LEU A 42 3.51 5.93 -7.42
CA LEU A 42 2.54 5.02 -8.05
C LEU A 42 3.23 3.99 -8.95
N GLU A 43 4.25 4.41 -9.69
CA GLU A 43 5.05 3.53 -10.54
C GLU A 43 5.75 2.43 -9.71
N SER A 44 6.47 2.81 -8.65
CA SER A 44 7.18 1.85 -7.80
C SER A 44 6.24 0.86 -7.10
N VAL A 45 5.04 1.32 -6.71
CA VAL A 45 4.03 0.48 -6.06
C VAL A 45 3.42 -0.48 -7.08
N THR A 46 3.12 0.01 -8.28
CA THR A 46 2.58 -0.82 -9.37
C THR A 46 3.58 -1.90 -9.75
N GLU A 47 4.86 -1.55 -9.91
CA GLU A 47 5.92 -2.51 -10.20
C GLU A 47 6.05 -3.57 -9.09
N ASN A 48 6.00 -3.17 -7.82
CA ASN A 48 6.03 -4.12 -6.70
C ASN A 48 4.85 -5.09 -6.70
N ILE A 49 3.65 -4.61 -7.03
CA ILE A 49 2.45 -5.45 -7.14
C ILE A 49 2.57 -6.43 -8.31
N GLU A 50 3.10 -5.99 -9.45
CA GLU A 50 3.20 -6.82 -10.66
C GLU A 50 4.36 -7.83 -10.62
N THR A 51 5.47 -7.48 -9.96
CA THR A 51 6.69 -8.31 -9.90
C THR A 51 6.82 -9.13 -8.63
N GLY A 52 6.10 -8.77 -7.56
CA GLY A 52 6.14 -9.41 -6.25
C GLY A 52 4.85 -10.11 -5.85
N ILE A 53 4.78 -10.55 -4.59
CA ILE A 53 3.54 -10.98 -3.95
C ILE A 53 3.15 -9.92 -2.93
N ALA A 54 2.20 -9.06 -3.30
CA ALA A 54 1.55 -8.12 -2.39
C ALA A 54 0.20 -8.70 -1.93
N LEU A 55 -0.01 -8.72 -0.63
CA LEU A 55 -1.29 -9.13 -0.02
C LEU A 55 -2.01 -7.89 0.50
N VAL A 56 -3.32 -7.87 0.31
CA VAL A 56 -4.18 -6.80 0.79
C VAL A 56 -5.29 -7.36 1.67
N LEU A 57 -5.59 -6.61 2.73
CA LEU A 57 -6.80 -6.81 3.53
C LEU A 57 -7.89 -5.88 3.01
N GLU A 58 -8.99 -6.47 2.57
CA GLU A 58 -10.20 -5.76 2.16
C GLU A 58 -11.24 -5.89 3.27
N ARG A 59 -11.74 -4.76 3.76
CA ARG A 59 -12.83 -4.68 4.75
C ARG A 59 -13.84 -3.64 4.28
N ASP A 60 -15.09 -4.05 4.10
CA ASP A 60 -16.19 -3.17 3.68
C ASP A 60 -15.81 -2.32 2.45
N ASP A 61 -15.27 -2.99 1.42
CA ASP A 61 -14.75 -2.42 0.15
C ASP A 61 -13.58 -1.43 0.31
N HIS A 62 -12.97 -1.35 1.48
CA HIS A 62 -11.79 -0.54 1.75
C HIS A 62 -10.53 -1.40 1.90
N LEU A 63 -9.45 -0.92 1.29
CA LEU A 63 -8.11 -1.45 1.46
C LEU A 63 -7.52 -1.03 2.80
N MET A 64 -6.95 -1.98 3.52
CA MET A 64 -6.21 -1.79 4.77
C MET A 64 -4.83 -2.46 4.66
N VAL A 65 -3.85 -1.90 5.37
CA VAL A 65 -2.48 -2.46 5.55
C VAL A 65 -2.32 -2.95 6.97
#